data_AF-A0A9D5BYX2-F1
#
_entry.id   AF-A0A9D5BYX2-F1
#
_cell.length_a   1.000
_cell.length_b   1.000
_cell.length_c   1.000
_cell.angle_alpha   90.00
_cell.angle_beta   90.00
_cell.angle_gamma   90.00
#
_symmetry.space_group_name_H-M   'P 1'
#
loop_
_entity.id
_entity.type
_entity.pdbx_description
1 polymer ?
#
loop_
_entity_poly.entity_id
_entity_poly.type
_entity_poly.pdbx_seq_one_letter_code
_entity_poly.pdbx_strand_id
1 'polypeptide(L)' 'MEAVTPNPVCAKEVLDLLNCAADSQFDREQCICFLDALRSCVLEKKVKKFSLAEQK' A
#
# COMPACT_ATOMS: atom_id res chain seq x y z
N MET A 1 -21.60 -17.33 2.93
CA MET A 1 -21.69 -16.25 1.93
C MET A 1 -20.55 -15.30 2.26
N GLU A 2 -19.40 -15.49 1.62
CA GLU A 2 -18.22 -14.66 1.86
C GLU A 2 -18.50 -13.29 1.23
N ALA A 3 -18.55 -12.25 2.06
CA ALA A 3 -18.74 -10.90 1.60
C ALA A 3 -17.56 -10.54 0.69
N VAL A 4 -17.79 -10.49 -0.62
CA VAL A 4 -16.85 -9.92 -1.59
C VAL A 4 -16.74 -8.43 -1.24
N THR A 5 -15.82 -8.15 -0.33
CA THR A 5 -15.49 -6.78 0.04
C THR A 5 -14.87 -6.18 -1.21
N PRO A 6 -15.43 -5.11 -1.78
CA PRO A 6 -14.84 -4.49 -2.95
C PRO A 6 -13.39 -4.16 -2.60
N ASN A 7 -12.45 -4.75 -3.34
CA ASN A 7 -11.03 -4.61 -3.03
C ASN A 7 -10.72 -3.12 -2.90
N PRO A 8 -10.28 -2.66 -1.72
CA PRO A 8 -9.97 -1.25 -1.54
C PRO A 8 -8.92 -0.85 -2.57
N VAL A 9 -9.06 0.36 -3.09
CA VAL A 9 -8.11 0.89 -4.05
C VAL A 9 -6.73 0.92 -3.39
N CYS A 10 -5.73 0.32 -4.05
CA CYS A 10 -4.36 0.09 -3.55
C CYS A 10 -4.22 -0.89 -2.37
N ALA A 11 -5.26 -1.69 -2.06
CA ALA A 11 -5.20 -2.66 -0.97
C ALA A 11 -4.07 -3.68 -1.13
N LYS A 12 -3.79 -4.10 -2.36
CA LYS A 12 -2.71 -5.04 -2.66
C LYS A 12 -1.35 -4.46 -2.25
N GLU A 13 -1.05 -3.23 -2.66
CA GLU A 13 0.21 -2.56 -2.32
C GLU A 13 0.35 -2.32 -0.81
N VAL A 14 -0.74 -1.98 -0.11
CA VAL A 14 -0.74 -1.87 1.36
C VAL A 14 -0.44 -3.22 2.01
N LEU A 15 -1.07 -4.28 1.51
CA LEU A 15 -0.96 -5.62 2.08
C LEU A 15 0.45 -6.21 1.85
N ASP A 16 1.04 -5.98 0.67
CA ASP A 16 2.43 -6.30 0.37
C ASP A 16 3.41 -5.56 1.31
N LEU A 17 3.21 -4.25 1.53
CA LEU A 17 4.03 -3.48 2.46
C LEU A 17 3.90 -3.99 3.91
N LEU A 18 2.69 -4.30 4.36
CA LEU A 18 2.44 -4.83 5.70
C LEU A 18 3.05 -6.22 5.88
N ASN A 19 2.93 -7.09 4.87
CA ASN A 19 3.56 -8.41 4.90
C ASN A 19 5.09 -8.28 4.94
N CYS A 20 5.67 -7.38 4.14
CA CYS A 20 7.12 -7.11 4.18
C CYS A 20 7.57 -6.60 5.56
N ALA A 21 6.79 -5.73 6.19
CA ALA A 21 7.08 -5.23 7.54
C ALA A 21 6.87 -6.27 8.65
N ALA A 22 5.97 -7.23 8.44
CA ALA A 22 5.68 -8.33 9.36
C ALA A 22 6.60 -9.54 9.15
N ASP A 23 7.33 -9.59 8.04
CA ASP A 23 8.25 -10.67 7.74
C ASP A 23 9.42 -10.70 8.74
N SER A 24 9.83 -11.90 9.14
CA SER A 24 10.95 -12.07 10.07
C SER A 24 12.29 -11.69 9.44
N GLN A 25 12.41 -11.80 8.11
CA GLN A 25 13.50 -11.26 7.31
C GLN A 25 13.11 -9.88 6.78
N PHE A 26 12.85 -8.95 7.70
CA PHE A 26 12.55 -7.57 7.35
C PHE A 26 13.66 -6.98 6.47
N ASP A 27 13.36 -6.81 5.18
CA ASP A 27 14.25 -6.19 4.22
C ASP A 27 13.75 -4.78 3.93
N ARG A 28 14.50 -3.80 4.44
CA ARG A 28 14.09 -2.40 4.39
C ARG A 28 14.03 -1.86 2.97
N GLU A 29 14.91 -2.32 2.08
CA GLU A 29 14.97 -1.88 0.69
C GLU A 29 13.78 -2.45 -0.10
N GLN A 30 13.47 -3.72 0.14
CA GLN A 30 12.31 -4.38 -0.44
C GLN A 30 11.00 -3.72 0.03
N CYS A 31 10.87 -3.43 1.32
CA CYS A 31 9.69 -2.74 1.85
C CYS A 31 9.57 -1.30 1.32
N ILE A 32 10.69 -0.60 1.09
CA ILE A 32 10.67 0.72 0.44
C ILE A 32 10.12 0.62 -0.99
N CYS A 33 10.44 -0.46 -1.72
CA CYS A 33 9.91 -0.69 -3.06
C CYS A 33 8.37 -0.84 -3.05
N PHE A 34 7.82 -1.58 -2.08
CA PHE A 34 6.37 -1.69 -1.87
C PHE A 34 5.72 -0.37 -1.43
N LEU A 35 6.44 0.44 -0.64
CA LEU A 35 5.98 1.77 -0.22
C LEU A 35 5.90 2.75 -1.39
N ASP A 36 6.85 2.72 -2.32
CA ASP A 36 6.84 3.57 -3.51
C ASP A 36 5.71 3.16 -4.49
N ALA A 37 5.49 1.86 -4.66
CA ALA A 37 4.35 1.32 -5.41
C ALA A 37 3.01 1.75 -4.80
N LEU A 38 2.89 1.68 -3.47
CA LEU A 38 1.70 2.16 -2.75
C LEU A 38 1.48 3.66 -2.97
N ARG A 39 2.55 4.45 -2.87
CA ARG A 39 2.49 5.90 -3.08
C ARG A 39 2.02 6.23 -4.49
N SER A 40 2.56 5.54 -5.49
CA SER A 40 2.19 5.68 -6.90
C SER A 40 0.72 5.33 -7.10
N CYS A 41 0.25 4.19 -6.57
CA CYS A 41 -1.14 3.80 -6.69
C CYS A 41 -2.10 4.83 -6.05
N VAL A 42 -1.78 5.35 -4.86
CA VAL A 42 -2.63 6.32 -4.18
C VAL A 42 -2.73 7.63 -4.96
N LEU A 43 -1.61 8.09 -5.54
CA LEU A 43 -1.55 9.27 -6.39
C LEU A 43 -2.32 9.06 -7.71
N GLU A 44 -2.10 7.93 -8.39
CA GLU A 44 -2.74 7.60 -9.66
C GLU A 44 -4.25 7.42 -9.51
N LYS A 45 -4.68 6.67 -8.48
CA LYS A 45 -6.09 6.38 -8.24
C LYS A 45 -6.81 7.48 -7.47
N LYS A 46 -6.10 8.57 -7.10
CA LYS A 46 -6.60 9.69 -6.32
C LYS A 46 -7.47 9.21 -5.15
N VAL A 47 -6.92 8.29 -4.36
CA VAL A 47 -7.70 7.62 -3.32
C VAL A 47 -8.08 8.65 -2.27
N LYS A 48 -9.32 9.13 -2.33
CA LYS A 48 -9.83 10.21 -1.46
C LYS A 48 -9.77 9.88 0.04
N LYS A 49 -9.58 8.60 0.39
CA LYS A 49 -9.43 8.13 1.78
C LYS A 49 -7.98 8.11 2.28
N PHE A 50 -7.00 8.19 1.38
CA PHE A 50 -5.59 8.34 1.75
C PHE A 50 -5.16 9.77 1.45
N SER A 51 -5.21 10.63 2.47
CA SER A 51 -4.60 11.96 2.40
C SER A 51 -3.09 11.81 2.57
N LEU A 52 -2.37 11.58 1.47
CA LEU A 52 -0.91 11.69 1.48
C LEU A 52 -0.55 13.16 1.74
N ALA A 53 0.36 13.39 2.68
CA ALA A 53 0.91 14.74 2.90
C ALA A 53 1.45 15.27 1.57
N GLU A 54 1.04 16.49 1.21
CA GLU A 54 1.48 17.16 0.00
C GLU A 54 3.01 17.21 0.01
N GLN A 55 3.62 16.67 -1.05
CA GLN A 55 5.08 16.71 -1.24
C GLN A 55 5.47 18.18 -1.38
N LYS A 56 6.07 18.74 -0.32
CA LYS A 56 6.64 20.10 -0.33
C LYS A 56 7.93 20.14 -1.14
#